data_AF-A0A932YJH3-F1
#
_entry.id   AF-A0A932YJH3-F1
#
_cell.length_a   1.000
_cell.length_b   1.000
_cell.length_c   1.000
_cell.angle_alpha   90.00
_cell.angle_beta   90.00
_cell.angle_gamma   90.00
#
_symmetry.space_group_name_H-M   'P 1'
#
loop_
_entity.id
_entity.type
_entity.pdbx_description
1 polymer ?
#
loop_
_entity_poly.entity_id
_entity_poly.type
_entity_poly.pdbx_seq_one_letter_code
_entity_poly.pdbx_strand_id
1 'polypeptide(L)'
;MKNATDAKNKKLHVEIARQMLTLATSGFGLVAALAWNSLIQDFVNNYIKKWLPQGSSLLSLFIYAVIITILAVFVTLQLSKLIQKLELRE
;
A
#
# COMPACT_ATOMS: atom_id res chain seq x y z
N MET A 1 -33.25 24.30 -22.44
CA MET A 1 -33.37 22.93 -21.89
C MET A 1 -32.16 22.04 -22.20
N LYS A 2 -31.53 22.13 -23.39
CA LYS A 2 -30.35 21.34 -23.80
C LYS A 2 -29.14 21.42 -22.83
N ASN A 3 -28.79 22.63 -22.39
CA ASN A 3 -27.63 22.87 -21.50
C ASN A 3 -27.72 22.18 -20.13
N ALA A 4 -28.92 21.94 -19.60
CA ALA A 4 -29.10 21.29 -18.30
C ALA A 4 -28.86 19.76 -18.39
N THR A 5 -29.22 19.16 -19.52
CA THR A 5 -29.01 17.72 -19.79
C THR A 5 -27.53 17.41 -20.02
N ASP A 6 -26.81 18.26 -20.76
CA ASP A 6 -25.38 18.09 -21.03
C ASP A 6 -24.53 18.21 -19.75
N ALA A 7 -24.87 19.17 -18.88
CA ALA A 7 -24.22 19.33 -17.59
C ALA A 7 -24.48 18.13 -16.65
N LYS A 8 -25.69 17.56 -16.68
CA LYS A 8 -26.05 16.37 -15.89
C LYS A 8 -25.30 15.12 -16.34
N ASN A 9 -25.19 14.89 -17.65
CA ASN A 9 -24.43 13.77 -18.21
C ASN A 9 -22.94 13.87 -17.87
N LYS A 10 -22.34 15.06 -18.00
CA LYS A 10 -20.94 15.28 -17.63
C LYS A 10 -20.69 14.98 -16.14
N LYS A 11 -21.59 15.42 -15.24
CA LYS A 11 -21.51 15.09 -13.81
C LYS A 11 -21.58 13.59 -13.56
N LEU A 12 -22.48 12.88 -14.25
CA LEU A 12 -22.61 11.42 -14.12
C LEU A 12 -21.33 10.69 -14.55
N HIS A 13 -20.73 11.05 -15.69
CA HIS A 13 -19.49 10.42 -16.14
C HIS A 13 -18.32 10.65 -15.18
N VAL A 14 -18.21 11.86 -14.62
CA VAL A 14 -17.21 12.17 -13.60
C VAL A 14 -17.41 11.34 -12.34
N GLU A 15 -18.66 11.16 -11.91
CA GLU A 15 -18.98 10.35 -10.73
C GLU A 15 -18.66 8.87 -10.95
N ILE A 16 -19.00 8.32 -12.12
CA ILE A 16 -18.63 6.95 -12.49
C ILE A 16 -17.11 6.78 -12.49
N ALA A 17 -16.37 7.70 -13.12
CA ALA A 17 -14.91 7.65 -13.16
C ALA A 17 -14.30 7.71 -11.75
N ARG A 18 -14.87 8.55 -10.86
CA ARG A 18 -14.45 8.62 -9.45
C ARG A 18 -14.68 7.30 -8.72
N GLN A 19 -15.83 6.67 -8.90
CA GLN A 19 -16.13 5.37 -8.29
C GLN A 19 -15.20 4.27 -8.82
N MET A 20 -14.93 4.24 -10.12
CA MET A 20 -13.98 3.31 -10.72
C MET A 20 -12.57 3.52 -10.18
N LEU A 21 -12.13 4.77 -10.02
CA LEU A 21 -10.83 5.10 -9.44
C LEU A 21 -10.72 4.62 -7.99
N THR A 22 -11.75 4.85 -7.17
CA THR A 22 -11.79 4.36 -5.78
C THR A 22 -11.71 2.83 -5.75
N LEU A 23 -12.49 2.14 -6.57
CA LEU A 23 -12.51 0.68 -6.63
C LEU A 23 -11.17 0.11 -7.09
N ALA A 24 -10.59 0.67 -8.15
CA ALA A 24 -9.29 0.25 -8.66
C ALA A 24 -8.17 0.50 -7.64
N THR A 25 -8.12 1.69 -7.03
CA THR A 25 -7.10 2.03 -6.04
C THR A 25 -7.21 1.16 -4.80
N SER A 26 -8.42 0.87 -4.34
CA SER A 26 -8.67 -0.04 -3.21
C SER A 26 -8.23 -1.46 -3.52
N GLY A 27 -8.59 -1.97 -4.72
CA GLY A 27 -8.17 -3.29 -5.19
C GLY A 27 -6.65 -3.40 -5.31
N PHE A 28 -5.99 -2.42 -5.92
CA PHE A 28 -4.53 -2.40 -6.01
C PHE A 28 -3.85 -2.23 -4.65
N GLY A 29 -4.45 -1.48 -3.72
CA GLY A 29 -3.96 -1.37 -2.34
C GLY A 29 -3.92 -2.74 -1.66
N LEU A 30 -4.96 -3.55 -1.82
CA LEU A 30 -5.01 -4.92 -1.29
C LEU A 30 -3.95 -5.82 -1.95
N VAL A 31 -3.86 -5.81 -3.27
CA VAL A 31 -2.86 -6.60 -4.01
C VAL A 31 -1.45 -6.20 -3.62
N ALA A 32 -1.17 -4.90 -3.50
CA ALA A 32 0.13 -4.40 -3.07
C ALA A 32 0.47 -4.85 -1.65
N ALA A 33 -0.47 -4.77 -0.70
CA ALA A 33 -0.27 -5.25 0.66
C ALA A 33 0.08 -6.75 0.70
N LEU A 34 -0.63 -7.57 -0.08
CA LEU A 34 -0.36 -9.00 -0.20
C LEU A 34 1.01 -9.27 -0.83
N ALA A 35 1.36 -8.57 -1.90
CA ALA A 35 2.64 -8.74 -2.58
C ALA A 35 3.83 -8.39 -1.68
N TRP A 36 3.75 -7.30 -0.91
CA TRP A 36 4.80 -6.92 0.05
C TRP A 36 4.93 -7.93 1.18
N ASN A 37 3.82 -8.43 1.72
CA ASN A 37 3.83 -9.48 2.74
C ASN A 37 4.55 -10.74 2.23
N SER A 38 4.15 -11.24 1.06
CA SER A 38 4.79 -12.42 0.44
C SER A 38 6.27 -12.19 0.15
N LEU A 39 6.63 -11.04 -0.42
CA LEU A 39 8.03 -10.69 -0.73
C LEU A 39 8.92 -10.74 0.52
N ILE A 40 8.48 -10.14 1.63
CA ILE A 40 9.27 -10.10 2.86
C ILE A 40 9.40 -11.51 3.44
N GLN A 41 8.32 -12.30 3.44
CA GLN A 41 8.36 -13.70 3.91
C GLN A 41 9.32 -14.55 3.09
N ASP A 42 9.22 -14.49 1.76
CA ASP A 42 10.10 -15.23 0.86
C ASP A 42 11.54 -14.77 0.98
N PHE A 43 11.77 -13.47 1.15
CA PHE A 43 13.11 -12.93 1.39
C PHE A 43 13.72 -13.50 2.67
N VAL A 44 12.99 -13.46 3.78
CA VAL A 44 13.46 -14.01 5.07
C VAL A 44 13.68 -15.52 4.97
N ASN A 45 12.76 -16.25 4.36
CA ASN A 45 12.84 -17.70 4.25
C ASN A 45 13.97 -18.18 3.31
N ASN A 46 14.20 -17.48 2.19
CA ASN A 46 15.15 -17.93 1.17
C ASN A 46 16.56 -17.39 1.38
N TYR A 47 16.70 -16.21 2.00
CA TYR A 47 18.00 -15.56 2.19
C TYR A 47 18.46 -15.54 3.63
N ILE A 48 17.57 -15.36 4.61
CA ILE A 48 18.00 -15.25 6.03
C ILE A 48 18.01 -16.62 6.70
N LYS A 49 16.98 -17.45 6.49
CA LYS A 49 16.86 -18.76 7.14
C LYS A 49 18.02 -19.71 6.82
N LYS A 50 18.64 -19.59 5.63
CA LYS A 50 19.81 -20.40 5.23
C LYS A 50 21.04 -20.16 6.12
N TRP A 51 21.13 -19.00 6.76
CA TRP A 51 22.20 -18.65 7.67
C TRP A 51 21.88 -18.99 9.13
N LEU A 52 20.66 -19.47 9.41
CA LEU A 52 20.23 -19.85 10.75
C LEU A 52 20.45 -21.35 11.01
N PRO A 53 20.76 -21.76 12.26
CA PRO A 53 20.84 -23.16 12.64
C PRO A 53 19.54 -23.93 12.32
N GLN A 54 19.65 -25.21 11.97
CA GLN A 54 18.48 -26.05 11.72
C GLN A 54 17.59 -26.11 12.99
N GLY A 55 16.30 -25.79 12.84
CA GLY A 55 15.32 -25.71 13.95
C GLY A 55 14.85 -24.30 14.32
N SER A 56 15.44 -23.25 13.73
CA SER A 56 15.21 -21.85 14.10
C SER A 56 13.96 -21.18 13.48
N SER A 57 12.82 -21.88 13.39
CA SER A 57 11.60 -21.33 12.75
C SER A 57 11.08 -20.06 13.45
N LEU A 58 11.19 -20.00 14.78
CA LEU A 58 10.82 -18.82 15.58
C LEU A 58 11.70 -17.61 15.28
N LEU A 59 13.01 -17.81 15.06
CA LEU A 59 13.93 -16.73 14.71
C LEU A 59 13.62 -16.14 13.33
N SER A 60 13.23 -16.95 12.34
CA SER A 60 12.78 -16.41 11.05
C SER A 60 11.51 -15.55 11.19
N LEU A 61 10.55 -15.98 12.02
CA LEU A 61 9.33 -15.19 12.27
C LEU A 61 9.65 -13.88 13.02
N PHE A 62 10.58 -13.92 13.97
CA PHE A 62 11.04 -12.74 14.69
C PHE A 62 11.71 -11.73 13.76
N ILE A 63 12.59 -12.19 12.86
CA ILE A 63 13.25 -11.30 11.88
C ILE A 63 12.23 -10.71 10.91
N TYR A 64 11.29 -11.52 10.43
CA TYR A 64 10.16 -11.03 9.63
C TYR A 64 9.39 -9.91 10.36
N ALA A 65 9.04 -10.12 11.64
CA ALA A 65 8.32 -9.13 12.45
C ALA A 65 9.12 -7.82 12.62
N VAL A 66 10.42 -7.91 12.88
CA VAL A 66 11.29 -6.73 12.99
C VAL A 66 11.36 -5.96 11.67
N ILE A 67 11.55 -6.66 10.55
CA ILE A 67 11.62 -6.04 9.22
C ILE A 67 10.31 -5.29 8.90
N ILE A 68 9.16 -5.92 9.11
CA ILE A 68 7.88 -5.29 8.78
C ILE A 68 7.59 -4.09 9.68
N THR A 69 7.98 -4.12 10.97
CA THR A 69 7.87 -2.96 11.85
C THR A 69 8.75 -1.80 11.40
N ILE A 70 10.01 -2.07 11.03
CA ILE A 70 10.93 -1.03 10.54
C ILE A 70 10.37 -0.40 9.26
N LEU A 71 9.90 -1.22 8.31
CA LEU A 71 9.29 -0.73 7.08
C LEU A 71 8.03 0.10 7.35
N ALA A 72 7.16 -0.35 8.26
CA ALA A 72 5.94 0.38 8.62
C ALA A 72 6.26 1.75 9.22
N VAL A 73 7.21 1.84 10.15
CA VAL A 73 7.65 3.11 10.74
C VAL A 73 8.30 4.00 9.68
N PHE A 74 9.17 3.45 8.84
CA PHE A 74 9.81 4.21 7.77
C PHE A 74 8.79 4.80 6.79
N VAL A 75 7.87 3.99 6.28
CA VAL A 75 6.84 4.42 5.33
C VAL A 75 5.93 5.46 5.98
N THR A 76 5.45 5.24 7.21
CA THR A 76 4.58 6.20 7.90
C THR A 76 5.27 7.56 8.10
N LEU A 77 6.54 7.58 8.53
CA LEU A 77 7.30 8.82 8.67
C LEU A 77 7.48 9.58 7.35
N GLN A 78 7.73 8.85 6.25
CA GLN A 78 7.87 9.48 4.93
C GLN A 78 6.53 10.04 4.42
N LEU A 79 5.43 9.32 4.64
CA LEU A 79 4.09 9.81 4.30
C LEU A 79 3.72 11.04 5.14
N SER A 80 4.01 11.05 6.45
CA SER A 80 3.78 12.23 7.31
C SER A 80 4.52 13.47 6.80
N LYS A 81 5.79 13.32 6.39
CA LYS A 81 6.56 14.42 5.79
C LYS A 81 5.98 14.89 4.46
N LEU A 82 5.50 13.96 3.63
CA LEU A 82 4.87 14.29 2.35
C LEU A 82 3.60 15.11 2.57
N ILE A 83 2.73 14.67 3.49
CA ILE A 83 1.48 15.38 3.82
C ILE A 83 1.79 16.79 4.32
N GLN A 84 2.71 16.93 5.27
CA GLN A 84 3.12 18.23 5.80
C GLN A 84 3.61 19.18 4.69
N LYS A 85 4.37 18.65 3.70
CA LYS A 85 4.85 19.45 2.58
C LYS A 85 3.72 19.89 1.62
N LEU A 86 2.68 19.08 1.47
CA LEU A 86 1.52 19.40 0.64
C LEU A 86 0.65 20.46 1.33
N GLU A 87 0.41 20.33 2.64
CA GLU A 87 -0.33 21.32 3.44
C GLU A 87 0.34 22.70 3.46
N LEU A 88 1.67 22.75 3.48
CA LEU A 88 2.42 24.02 3.42
C LEU A 88 2.41 24.70 2.03
N ARG A 89 1.88 24.03 1.00
CA ARG A 89 1.80 24.54 -0.38
C ARG A 89 0.40 25.01 -0.77
N GLU A 90 -0.59 24.73 0.06
CA GLU A 90 -1.95 25.30 -0.03
C GLU A 90 -2.04 26.60 0.78
#